data_AF-A0A968JQ48-F1
#
_entry.id   AF-A0A968JQ48-F1
#
_cell.length_a   1.000
_cell.length_b   1.000
_cell.length_c   1.000
_cell.angle_alpha   90.00
_cell.angle_beta   90.00
_cell.angle_gamma   90.00
#
_symmetry.space_group_name_H-M   'P 1'
#
loop_
_entity.id
_entity.type
_entity.pdbx_description
1 polymer ?
#
loop_
_entity_poly.entity_id
_entity_poly.type
_entity_poly.pdbx_seq_one_letter_code
_entity_poly.pdbx_strand_id
1 'polypeptide(L)'
;MKYNELTEKFNLFFLFIRQNQLKEAFDLLIELTSHCSNTDLKVQAESNLETYSNMLKYSFELADDPQKEEVYKRLIKSLTELADEVKEDISSRYVLLSYYREKTRVKRNDAISNDNPDEMIEDLEFSNEIGQILKSVSKDVDSTGQVEFYRKRIKEIFKHIWFTDKLKETEIELLQKIGKAKFIPWHDKCNLISALYLSLFRHFDSKKILLLFDFYQFKENQVWQRALISLVLGLFYYDTRIKYYPEILNRLKAMQGDSELIKNVENIIIQFIKSKETEKVTKKIREEILPEVMKMKSKV
;
A
#
# COMPACT_ATOMS: atom_id res chain seq x y z
N MET A 1 0.39 -11.63 21.38
CA MET A 1 0.51 -10.18 21.12
C MET A 1 -0.83 -9.62 20.66
N LYS A 2 -1.24 -8.42 21.08
CA LYS A 2 -2.47 -7.74 20.59
C LYS A 2 -2.14 -6.78 19.43
N TYR A 3 -3.15 -6.37 18.65
CA TYR A 3 -2.95 -5.45 17.51
C TYR A 3 -2.36 -4.08 17.91
N ASN A 4 -2.90 -3.45 18.96
CA ASN A 4 -2.42 -2.15 19.42
C ASN A 4 -0.97 -2.24 19.91
N GLU A 5 -0.63 -3.30 20.64
CA GLU A 5 0.72 -3.57 21.12
C GLU A 5 1.71 -3.73 19.95
N LEU A 6 1.35 -4.49 18.90
CA LEU A 6 2.19 -4.63 17.71
C LEU A 6 2.35 -3.30 16.98
N THR A 7 1.29 -2.52 16.87
CA THR A 7 1.30 -1.22 16.20
C THR A 7 2.20 -0.22 16.94
N GLU A 8 2.13 -0.19 18.28
CA GLU A 8 3.00 0.63 19.11
C GLU A 8 4.48 0.26 18.96
N LYS A 9 4.82 -1.03 19.07
CA LYS A 9 6.20 -1.51 18.86
C LYS A 9 6.69 -1.20 17.44
N PHE A 10 5.85 -1.38 16.43
CA PHE A 10 6.22 -1.06 15.05
C PHE A 10 6.46 0.44 14.84
N ASN A 11 5.62 1.31 15.41
CA ASN A 11 5.83 2.75 15.35
C ASN A 11 7.11 3.17 16.10
N LEU A 12 7.39 2.55 17.24
CA LEU A 12 8.62 2.78 18.01
C LEU A 12 9.86 2.35 17.22
N PHE A 13 9.81 1.22 16.52
CA PHE A 13 10.88 0.79 15.61
C PHE A 13 11.20 1.86 14.56
N PHE A 14 10.19 2.40 13.86
CA PHE A 14 10.43 3.46 12.87
C PHE A 14 10.89 4.78 13.50
N LEU A 15 10.52 5.06 14.75
CA LEU A 15 11.06 6.19 15.51
C LEU A 15 12.56 6.04 15.74
N PHE A 16 13.02 4.85 16.14
CA PHE A 16 14.45 4.54 16.31
C PHE A 16 15.22 4.66 15.01
N ILE A 17 14.68 4.13 13.90
CA ILE A 17 15.28 4.31 12.56
C ILE A 17 15.43 5.80 12.23
N ARG A 18 14.40 6.61 12.48
CA ARG A 18 14.44 8.06 12.22
C ARG A 18 15.46 8.80 13.09
N GLN A 19 15.69 8.34 14.32
CA GLN A 19 16.65 8.91 15.27
C GLN A 19 18.07 8.32 15.13
N ASN A 20 18.31 7.45 14.13
CA ASN A 20 19.56 6.71 13.93
C ASN A 20 19.96 5.82 15.14
N GLN A 21 18.99 5.41 15.94
CA GLN A 21 19.14 4.51 17.10
C GLN A 21 19.02 3.05 16.64
N LEU A 22 19.99 2.60 15.84
CA LEU A 22 19.87 1.30 15.17
C LEU A 22 19.98 0.11 16.11
N LYS A 23 20.73 0.24 17.20
CA LYS A 23 20.87 -0.86 18.17
C LYS A 23 19.51 -1.16 18.81
N GLU A 24 18.81 -0.12 19.23
CA GLU A 24 17.47 -0.19 19.80
C GLU A 24 16.45 -0.72 18.77
N ALA A 25 16.58 -0.31 17.50
CA ALA A 25 15.76 -0.84 16.41
C ALA A 25 15.99 -2.35 16.19
N PHE A 26 17.24 -2.81 16.22
CA PHE A 26 17.59 -4.22 16.11
C PHE A 26 17.07 -5.04 17.29
N ASP A 27 17.29 -4.57 18.52
CA ASP A 27 16.87 -5.28 19.72
C ASP A 27 15.34 -5.46 19.74
N LEU A 28 14.59 -4.41 19.38
CA LEU A 28 13.13 -4.47 19.26
C LEU A 28 12.68 -5.40 18.12
N LEU A 29 13.34 -5.38 16.96
CA LEU A 29 12.99 -6.25 15.84
C LEU A 29 13.26 -7.72 16.19
N ILE A 30 14.40 -8.03 16.80
CA ILE A 30 14.74 -9.39 17.25
C ILE A 30 13.74 -9.87 18.30
N GLU A 31 13.34 -9.00 19.24
CA GLU A 31 12.27 -9.32 20.19
C GLU A 31 10.98 -9.71 19.46
N LEU A 32 10.56 -8.92 18.47
CA LEU A 32 9.36 -9.19 17.66
C LEU A 32 9.45 -10.53 16.91
N THR A 33 10.63 -10.92 16.40
CA THR A 33 10.79 -12.19 15.68
C THR A 33 10.45 -13.42 16.54
N SER A 34 10.53 -13.31 17.87
CA SER A 34 10.11 -14.40 18.78
C SER A 34 8.61 -14.71 18.70
N HIS A 35 7.80 -13.77 18.21
CA HIS A 35 6.37 -13.94 17.97
C HIS A 35 6.05 -14.44 16.56
N CYS A 36 7.03 -14.55 15.67
CA CYS A 36 6.84 -15.04 14.31
C CYS A 36 6.68 -16.56 14.26
N SER A 37 5.91 -17.05 13.29
CA SER A 37 5.91 -18.44 12.85
C SER A 37 7.13 -18.76 11.98
N ASN A 38 7.57 -17.80 11.16
CA ASN A 38 8.72 -17.98 10.29
C ASN A 38 10.04 -17.74 11.05
N THR A 39 10.79 -18.81 11.30
CA THR A 39 12.08 -18.77 12.02
C THR A 39 13.18 -18.08 11.21
N ASP A 40 13.07 -18.06 9.88
CA ASP A 40 14.09 -17.46 9.01
C ASP A 40 14.18 -15.94 9.20
N LEU A 41 13.08 -15.30 9.61
CA LEU A 41 13.05 -13.86 9.89
C LEU A 41 14.02 -13.47 11.01
N LYS A 42 14.17 -14.34 12.02
CA LYS A 42 15.13 -14.12 13.11
C LYS A 42 16.56 -14.21 12.60
N VAL A 43 16.86 -15.23 11.77
CA VAL A 43 18.20 -15.42 11.18
C VAL A 43 18.57 -14.21 10.32
N GLN A 44 17.64 -13.69 9.52
CA GLN A 44 17.85 -12.48 8.72
C GLN A 44 18.11 -11.24 9.59
N ALA A 45 17.37 -11.09 10.71
CA ALA A 45 17.57 -9.98 11.64
C ALA A 45 18.98 -10.02 12.28
N GLU A 46 19.41 -11.21 12.71
CA GLU A 46 20.74 -11.43 13.28
C GLU A 46 21.86 -11.19 12.26
N SER A 47 21.68 -11.63 11.01
CA SER A 47 22.63 -11.37 9.92
C SER A 47 22.77 -9.87 9.59
N ASN A 48 21.65 -9.13 9.60
CA ASN A 48 21.67 -7.67 9.44
C ASN A 48 22.37 -6.98 10.62
N LEU A 49 22.18 -7.46 11.85
CA LEU A 49 22.87 -6.95 13.04
C LEU A 49 24.39 -7.23 12.98
N GLU A 50 24.79 -8.40 12.47
CA GLU A 50 26.20 -8.72 12.23
C GLU A 50 26.82 -7.77 11.19
N THR A 51 26.11 -7.55 10.08
CA THR A 51 26.51 -6.59 9.05
C THR A 51 26.72 -5.19 9.64
N TYR A 52 25.78 -4.72 10.45
CA TYR A 52 25.90 -3.44 11.16
C TYR A 52 27.11 -3.39 12.10
N SER A 53 27.33 -4.46 12.87
CA SER A 53 28.45 -4.57 13.81
C SER A 53 29.80 -4.52 13.08
N ASN A 54 29.89 -5.19 11.93
CA ASN A 54 31.08 -5.15 11.09
C ASN A 54 31.31 -3.76 10.49
N MET A 55 30.26 -3.07 10.04
CA MET A 55 30.37 -1.68 9.59
C MET A 55 30.91 -0.74 10.69
N LEU A 56 30.47 -0.92 11.94
CA LEU A 56 30.98 -0.15 13.06
C LEU A 56 32.47 -0.43 13.30
N LYS A 57 32.89 -1.70 13.32
CA LYS A 57 34.31 -2.08 13.47
C LYS A 57 35.18 -1.43 12.39
N TYR A 58 34.81 -1.61 11.12
CA TYR A 58 35.56 -1.04 10.00
C TYR A 58 35.56 0.49 9.97
N SER A 59 34.52 1.13 10.52
CA SER A 59 34.48 2.59 10.62
C SER A 59 35.52 3.19 11.57
N PHE A 60 36.03 2.40 12.51
CA PHE A 60 37.14 2.80 13.38
C PHE A 60 38.52 2.48 12.77
N GLU A 61 38.58 1.59 11.78
CA GLU A 61 39.84 1.09 11.19
C GLU A 61 40.25 1.80 9.88
N LEU A 62 39.28 2.26 9.07
CA LEU A 62 39.53 2.86 7.75
C LEU A 62 38.93 4.27 7.66
N ALA A 63 39.74 5.25 7.24
CA ALA A 63 39.29 6.62 7.02
C ALA A 63 38.49 6.75 5.71
N ASP A 64 37.30 7.35 5.80
CA ASP A 64 36.43 7.88 4.73
C ASP A 64 36.28 7.01 3.46
N ASP A 65 35.62 5.84 3.60
CA ASP A 65 35.18 5.01 2.48
C ASP A 65 33.78 5.44 1.96
N PRO A 66 33.66 5.94 0.71
CA PRO A 66 32.39 6.30 0.10
C PRO A 66 31.37 5.14 -0.01
N GLN A 67 31.84 3.88 -0.07
CA GLN A 67 30.95 2.71 -0.13
C GLN A 67 30.18 2.48 1.17
N LYS A 68 30.67 3.02 2.29
CA LYS A 68 30.04 2.91 3.60
C LYS A 68 28.61 3.46 3.61
N GLU A 69 28.38 4.58 2.93
CA GLU A 69 27.06 5.20 2.86
C GLU A 69 26.08 4.32 2.06
N GLU A 70 26.55 3.69 0.98
CA GLU A 70 25.72 2.75 0.20
C GLU A 70 25.37 1.50 1.00
N VAL A 71 26.35 0.90 1.67
CA VAL A 71 26.10 -0.28 2.53
C VAL A 71 25.12 0.09 3.64
N TYR A 72 25.27 1.26 4.26
CA TYR A 72 24.32 1.76 5.26
C TYR A 72 22.90 1.87 4.70
N LYS A 73 22.74 2.51 3.53
CA LYS A 73 21.41 2.64 2.89
C LYS A 73 20.79 1.29 2.58
N ARG A 74 21.58 0.32 2.09
CA ARG A 74 21.12 -1.06 1.82
C ARG A 74 20.72 -1.78 3.10
N LEU A 75 21.49 -1.61 4.18
CA LEU A 75 21.17 -2.17 5.49
C LEU A 75 19.86 -1.62 6.03
N ILE A 76 19.65 -0.29 6.01
CA ILE A 76 18.38 0.30 6.48
C ILE A 76 17.21 -0.17 5.62
N LYS A 77 17.38 -0.22 4.29
CA LYS A 77 16.36 -0.76 3.40
C LYS A 77 15.97 -2.19 3.81
N SER A 78 16.94 -3.09 3.91
CA SER A 78 16.73 -4.48 4.31
C SER A 78 16.06 -4.58 5.69
N LEU A 79 16.51 -3.78 6.66
CA LEU A 79 15.98 -3.77 8.01
C LEU A 79 14.50 -3.32 8.05
N THR A 80 14.14 -2.29 7.29
CA THR A 80 12.75 -1.82 7.20
C THR A 80 11.83 -2.79 6.46
N GLU A 81 12.33 -3.48 5.42
CA GLU A 81 11.58 -4.50 4.69
C GLU A 81 11.35 -5.73 5.58
N LEU A 82 12.37 -6.16 6.31
CA LEU A 82 12.25 -7.26 7.27
C LEU A 82 11.25 -6.93 8.38
N ALA A 83 11.21 -5.68 8.85
CA ALA A 83 10.22 -5.26 9.82
C ALA A 83 8.78 -5.37 9.29
N ASP A 84 8.52 -5.04 8.02
CA ASP A 84 7.20 -5.25 7.42
C ASP A 84 6.84 -6.74 7.38
N GLU A 85 7.80 -7.61 7.01
CA GLU A 85 7.59 -9.06 6.97
C GLU A 85 7.29 -9.65 8.35
N VAL A 86 8.03 -9.22 9.37
CA VAL A 86 7.79 -9.60 10.78
C VAL A 86 6.41 -9.15 11.22
N LYS A 87 6.03 -7.89 10.96
CA LYS A 87 4.69 -7.39 11.29
C LYS A 87 3.60 -8.20 10.61
N GLU A 88 3.78 -8.54 9.34
CA GLU A 88 2.79 -9.28 8.56
C GLU A 88 2.66 -10.74 9.01
N ASP A 89 3.77 -11.41 9.32
CA ASP A 89 3.77 -12.78 9.85
C ASP A 89 3.07 -12.84 11.22
N ILE A 90 3.41 -11.95 12.16
CA ILE A 90 2.74 -11.86 13.46
C ILE A 90 1.24 -11.58 13.27
N SER A 91 0.91 -10.62 12.41
CA SER A 91 -0.49 -10.22 12.19
C SER A 91 -1.33 -11.35 11.59
N SER A 92 -0.74 -12.12 10.68
CA SER A 92 -1.35 -13.31 10.09
C SER A 92 -1.48 -14.45 11.10
N ARG A 93 -0.42 -14.76 11.86
CA ARG A 93 -0.39 -15.82 12.86
C ARG A 93 -1.46 -15.66 13.92
N TYR A 94 -1.61 -14.44 14.45
CA TYR A 94 -2.57 -14.14 15.50
C TYR A 94 -3.92 -13.63 14.98
N VAL A 95 -4.10 -13.53 13.65
CA VAL A 95 -5.31 -13.01 13.00
C VAL A 95 -5.74 -11.68 13.63
N LEU A 96 -4.79 -10.73 13.70
CA LEU A 96 -4.95 -9.49 14.47
C LEU A 96 -6.03 -8.56 13.90
N LEU A 97 -6.37 -8.72 12.62
CA LEU A 97 -7.45 -8.01 11.94
C LEU A 97 -8.34 -9.01 11.20
N SER A 98 -9.63 -8.69 11.08
CA SER A 98 -10.64 -9.59 10.52
C SER A 98 -10.34 -10.01 9.07
N TYR A 99 -9.70 -9.14 8.29
CA TYR A 99 -9.36 -9.42 6.89
C TYR A 99 -8.29 -10.51 6.73
N TYR A 100 -7.50 -10.85 7.75
CA TYR A 100 -6.46 -11.89 7.63
C TYR A 100 -7.05 -13.28 7.30
N ARG A 101 -8.30 -13.53 7.70
CA ARG A 101 -9.03 -14.74 7.30
C ARG A 101 -9.31 -14.78 5.80
N GLU A 102 -9.73 -13.65 5.24
CA GLU A 102 -9.96 -13.52 3.79
C GLU A 102 -8.64 -13.59 3.02
N LYS A 103 -7.56 -12.95 3.51
CA LYS A 103 -6.22 -13.09 2.94
C LYS A 103 -5.80 -14.55 2.83
N THR A 104 -6.00 -15.32 3.90
CA THR A 104 -5.65 -16.76 3.93
C THR A 104 -6.44 -17.56 2.91
N ARG A 105 -7.74 -17.25 2.73
CA ARG A 105 -8.59 -17.90 1.73
C ARG A 105 -8.12 -17.59 0.32
N VAL A 106 -7.80 -16.33 0.04
CA VAL A 106 -7.34 -15.90 -1.29
C VAL A 106 -5.98 -16.52 -1.62
N LYS A 107 -5.04 -16.56 -0.65
CA LYS A 107 -3.72 -17.19 -0.84
C LYS A 107 -3.80 -18.70 -1.12
N ARG A 108 -4.83 -19.40 -0.61
CA ARG A 108 -5.05 -20.83 -0.92
C ARG A 108 -5.63 -21.05 -2.32
N ASN A 109 -6.40 -20.10 -2.81
CA ASN A 109 -7.08 -20.14 -4.09
C ASN A 109 -6.34 -19.27 -5.13
N ASP A 110 -5.01 -19.32 -5.17
CA ASP A 110 -4.11 -18.41 -5.92
C ASP A 110 -4.21 -18.59 -7.45
N ALA A 111 -5.42 -18.57 -8.00
CA ALA A 111 -5.71 -18.69 -9.42
C ALA A 111 -5.13 -17.50 -10.19
N ILE A 112 -5.28 -16.28 -9.66
CA ILE A 112 -4.81 -15.06 -10.32
C ILE A 112 -3.29 -15.04 -10.52
N SER A 113 -2.48 -15.58 -9.59
CA SER A 113 -1.02 -15.64 -9.79
C SER A 113 -0.60 -16.57 -10.92
N ASN A 114 -1.40 -17.61 -11.21
CA ASN A 114 -1.07 -18.66 -12.17
C ASN A 114 -1.70 -18.43 -13.54
N ASP A 115 -2.71 -17.56 -13.61
CA ASP A 115 -3.35 -17.18 -14.86
C ASP A 115 -2.42 -16.29 -15.69
N ASN A 116 -2.49 -16.47 -17.01
CA ASN A 116 -1.76 -15.64 -17.96
C ASN A 116 -2.41 -14.24 -18.03
N PRO A 117 -1.65 -13.14 -17.79
CA PRO A 117 -2.19 -11.79 -17.87
C PRO A 117 -2.86 -11.46 -19.22
N ASP A 118 -2.39 -11.99 -20.35
CA ASP A 118 -3.02 -11.76 -21.66
C ASP A 118 -4.40 -12.39 -21.73
N GLU A 119 -4.50 -13.68 -21.41
CA GLU A 119 -5.76 -14.42 -21.41
C GLU A 119 -6.79 -13.79 -20.45
N MET A 120 -6.34 -13.33 -19.28
CA MET A 120 -7.21 -12.63 -18.33
C MET A 120 -7.78 -11.32 -18.87
N ILE A 121 -6.97 -10.56 -19.61
CA ILE A 121 -7.41 -9.30 -20.21
C ILE A 121 -8.40 -9.58 -21.33
N GLU A 122 -8.09 -10.53 -22.21
CA GLU A 122 -8.98 -10.95 -23.30
C GLU A 122 -10.34 -11.41 -22.75
N ASP A 123 -10.34 -12.27 -21.73
CA ASP A 123 -11.55 -12.72 -21.02
C ASP A 123 -12.37 -11.54 -20.48
N LEU A 124 -11.72 -10.58 -19.83
CA LEU A 124 -12.38 -9.43 -19.23
C LEU A 124 -12.98 -8.49 -20.28
N GLU A 125 -12.22 -8.16 -21.32
CA GLU A 125 -12.67 -7.28 -22.40
C GLU A 125 -13.82 -7.93 -23.16
N PHE A 126 -13.70 -9.22 -23.53
CA PHE A 126 -14.76 -9.98 -24.18
C PHE A 126 -16.04 -10.02 -23.34
N SER A 127 -15.92 -10.39 -22.06
CA SER A 127 -17.09 -10.52 -21.17
C SER A 127 -17.80 -9.19 -20.96
N ASN A 128 -17.05 -8.08 -20.86
CA ASN A 128 -17.63 -6.75 -20.72
C ASN A 128 -18.32 -6.29 -22.02
N GLU A 129 -17.68 -6.47 -23.18
CA GLU A 129 -18.24 -6.10 -24.48
C GLU A 129 -19.55 -6.84 -24.75
N ILE A 130 -19.54 -8.18 -24.64
CA ILE A 130 -20.73 -9.01 -24.84
C ILE A 130 -21.80 -8.65 -23.82
N GLY A 131 -21.41 -8.45 -22.55
CA GLY A 131 -22.33 -8.02 -21.50
C GLY A 131 -23.02 -6.68 -21.79
N GLN A 132 -22.32 -5.73 -22.44
CA GLN A 132 -22.90 -4.45 -22.86
C GLN A 132 -23.83 -4.62 -24.08
N ILE A 133 -23.43 -5.40 -25.08
CA ILE A 133 -24.24 -5.68 -26.27
C ILE A 133 -25.55 -6.35 -25.86
N LEU A 134 -25.49 -7.41 -25.06
CA LEU A 134 -26.69 -8.16 -24.64
C LEU A 134 -27.66 -7.28 -23.83
N LYS A 135 -27.15 -6.43 -22.93
CA LYS A 135 -27.98 -5.46 -22.21
C LYS A 135 -28.72 -4.47 -23.13
N SER A 136 -28.12 -4.13 -24.27
CA SER A 136 -28.73 -3.22 -25.24
C SER A 136 -29.83 -3.88 -26.09
N VAL A 137 -29.72 -5.19 -26.32
CA VAL A 137 -30.63 -5.95 -27.20
C VAL A 137 -31.85 -6.50 -26.44
N SER A 138 -31.69 -6.90 -25.18
CA SER A 138 -32.78 -7.48 -24.37
C SER A 138 -32.41 -7.58 -22.90
N LYS A 139 -33.32 -7.20 -21.98
CA LYS A 139 -33.09 -7.34 -20.53
C LYS A 139 -33.15 -8.78 -20.01
N ASP A 140 -33.72 -9.71 -20.79
CA ASP A 140 -34.06 -11.08 -20.35
C ASP A 140 -33.18 -12.19 -20.93
N VAL A 141 -32.29 -11.88 -21.89
CA VAL A 141 -31.30 -12.85 -22.40
C VAL A 141 -30.14 -12.93 -21.41
N ASP A 142 -29.40 -14.06 -21.43
CA ASP A 142 -28.28 -14.49 -20.58
C ASP A 142 -27.06 -13.52 -20.48
N SER A 143 -27.29 -12.22 -20.66
CA SER A 143 -26.52 -11.10 -20.14
C SER A 143 -26.10 -11.28 -18.67
N THR A 144 -26.87 -12.03 -17.89
CA THR A 144 -26.51 -12.41 -16.52
C THR A 144 -25.21 -13.19 -16.43
N GLY A 145 -24.98 -14.19 -17.30
CA GLY A 145 -23.80 -15.04 -17.21
C GLY A 145 -22.49 -14.27 -17.42
N GLN A 146 -22.37 -13.53 -18.52
CA GLN A 146 -21.15 -12.78 -18.87
C GLN A 146 -20.90 -11.59 -17.92
N VAL A 147 -21.96 -10.88 -17.55
CA VAL A 147 -21.85 -9.76 -16.60
C VAL A 147 -21.46 -10.25 -15.21
N GLU A 148 -22.02 -11.38 -14.76
CA GLU A 148 -21.65 -11.98 -13.48
C GLU A 148 -20.23 -12.54 -13.51
N PHE A 149 -19.81 -13.17 -14.62
CA PHE A 149 -18.43 -13.61 -14.80
C PHE A 149 -17.44 -12.43 -14.72
N TYR A 150 -17.68 -11.37 -15.48
CA TYR A 150 -16.86 -10.15 -15.44
C TYR A 150 -16.78 -9.57 -14.02
N ARG A 151 -17.93 -9.39 -13.35
CA ARG A 151 -17.98 -8.85 -11.98
C ARG A 151 -17.24 -9.73 -10.99
N LYS A 152 -17.40 -11.05 -11.10
CA LYS A 152 -16.69 -12.02 -10.27
C LYS A 152 -15.19 -11.92 -10.48
N ARG A 153 -14.73 -11.85 -11.74
CA ARG A 153 -13.32 -11.74 -12.09
C ARG A 153 -12.69 -10.45 -11.57
N ILE A 154 -13.33 -9.30 -11.75
CA ILE A 154 -12.87 -8.01 -11.17
C ILE A 154 -12.77 -8.09 -9.65
N LYS A 155 -13.74 -8.73 -8.98
CA LYS A 155 -13.73 -8.91 -7.52
C LYS A 155 -12.59 -9.83 -7.06
N GLU A 156 -12.29 -10.88 -7.81
CA GLU A 156 -11.16 -11.79 -7.53
C GLU A 156 -9.83 -11.06 -7.69
N ILE A 157 -9.65 -10.29 -8.77
CA ILE A 157 -8.46 -9.46 -9.00
C ILE A 157 -8.30 -8.42 -7.89
N PHE A 158 -9.37 -7.72 -7.51
CA PHE A 158 -9.36 -6.77 -6.39
C PHE A 158 -8.85 -7.41 -5.10
N LYS A 159 -9.42 -8.57 -4.72
CA LYS A 159 -9.03 -9.28 -3.50
C LYS A 159 -7.59 -9.76 -3.56
N HIS A 160 -7.16 -10.29 -4.70
CA HIS A 160 -5.80 -10.73 -4.92
C HIS A 160 -4.82 -9.57 -4.70
N ILE A 161 -4.98 -8.46 -5.42
CA ILE A 161 -4.11 -7.28 -5.29
C ILE A 161 -4.06 -6.76 -3.84
N TRP A 162 -5.22 -6.60 -3.19
CA TRP A 162 -5.29 -6.12 -1.80
C TRP A 162 -4.47 -7.01 -0.85
N PHE A 163 -4.57 -8.33 -1.02
CA PHE A 163 -3.94 -9.29 -0.14
C PHE A 163 -2.53 -9.73 -0.55
N THR A 164 -2.01 -9.27 -1.69
CA THR A 164 -0.61 -9.48 -2.08
C THR A 164 0.35 -8.63 -1.25
N ASP A 165 1.36 -9.26 -0.65
CA ASP A 165 2.39 -8.58 0.16
C ASP A 165 3.40 -7.84 -0.70
N LYS A 166 4.02 -8.56 -1.64
CA LYS A 166 4.96 -8.07 -2.64
C LYS A 166 4.49 -8.50 -4.02
N LEU A 167 4.45 -7.58 -4.98
CA LEU A 167 4.03 -7.87 -6.34
C LEU A 167 5.10 -8.67 -7.11
N LYS A 168 4.65 -9.75 -7.73
CA LYS A 168 5.34 -10.54 -8.75
C LYS A 168 5.25 -9.82 -10.10
N GLU A 169 6.12 -10.19 -11.02
CA GLU A 169 6.12 -9.61 -12.38
C GLU A 169 4.81 -9.84 -13.13
N THR A 170 4.17 -11.00 -12.95
CA THR A 170 2.85 -11.29 -13.56
C THR A 170 1.75 -10.36 -13.06
N GLU A 171 1.73 -10.02 -11.77
CA GLU A 171 0.77 -9.10 -11.18
C GLU A 171 1.01 -7.65 -11.64
N ILE A 172 2.28 -7.25 -11.81
CA ILE A 172 2.66 -5.94 -12.35
C ILE A 172 2.18 -5.82 -13.80
N GLU A 173 2.49 -6.84 -14.61
CA GLU A 173 2.10 -6.90 -16.01
C GLU A 173 0.58 -6.84 -16.17
N LEU A 174 -0.16 -7.64 -15.39
CA LEU A 174 -1.62 -7.61 -15.38
C LEU A 174 -2.15 -6.20 -15.08
N LEU A 175 -1.66 -5.54 -14.03
CA LEU A 175 -2.10 -4.20 -13.66
C LEU A 175 -1.78 -3.13 -14.71
N GLN A 176 -0.61 -3.23 -15.36
CA GLN A 176 -0.24 -2.33 -16.46
C GLN A 176 -1.13 -2.54 -17.69
N LYS A 177 -1.45 -3.80 -18.03
CA LYS A 177 -2.38 -4.12 -19.12
C LYS A 177 -3.79 -3.62 -18.81
N ILE A 178 -4.30 -3.86 -17.60
CA ILE A 178 -5.59 -3.33 -17.14
C ILE A 178 -5.65 -1.81 -17.28
N GLY A 179 -4.58 -1.10 -16.89
CA GLY A 179 -4.54 0.36 -17.01
C GLY A 179 -4.67 0.86 -18.44
N LYS A 180 -4.12 0.13 -19.41
CA LYS A 180 -4.14 0.48 -20.84
C LYS A 180 -5.34 -0.09 -21.61
N ALA A 181 -6.00 -1.11 -21.07
CA ALA A 181 -7.16 -1.77 -21.67
C ALA A 181 -8.29 -0.78 -21.93
N LYS A 182 -8.84 -0.78 -23.14
CA LYS A 182 -9.88 0.19 -23.55
C LYS A 182 -11.27 -0.28 -23.15
N PHE A 183 -11.47 -1.59 -23.12
CA PHE A 183 -12.77 -2.18 -22.82
C PHE A 183 -12.93 -2.52 -21.34
N ILE A 184 -11.98 -2.16 -20.48
CA ILE A 184 -12.18 -2.16 -19.03
C ILE A 184 -12.66 -0.75 -18.61
N PRO A 185 -13.84 -0.61 -17.99
CA PRO A 185 -14.36 0.68 -17.57
C PRO A 185 -13.50 1.39 -16.51
N TRP A 186 -13.44 2.73 -16.59
CA TRP A 186 -12.70 3.59 -15.67
C TRP A 186 -13.02 3.34 -14.18
N HIS A 187 -14.26 2.96 -13.85
CA HIS A 187 -14.69 2.74 -12.47
C HIS A 187 -14.11 1.44 -11.89
N ASP A 188 -13.94 0.41 -12.72
CA ASP A 188 -13.28 -0.83 -12.30
C ASP A 188 -11.78 -0.61 -12.14
N LYS A 189 -11.15 0.17 -13.03
CA LYS A 189 -9.75 0.61 -12.84
C LYS A 189 -9.58 1.39 -11.53
N CYS A 190 -10.50 2.31 -11.21
CA CYS A 190 -10.52 3.01 -9.92
C CYS A 190 -10.63 2.06 -8.72
N ASN A 191 -11.47 1.01 -8.82
CA ASN A 191 -11.61 0.00 -7.77
C ASN A 191 -10.28 -0.77 -7.58
N LEU A 192 -9.62 -1.14 -8.67
CA LEU A 192 -8.34 -1.85 -8.62
C LEU A 192 -7.19 -0.97 -8.09
N ILE A 193 -7.17 0.33 -8.41
CA ILE A 193 -6.24 1.28 -7.76
C ILE A 193 -6.52 1.36 -6.25
N SER A 194 -7.78 1.27 -5.84
CA SER A 194 -8.14 1.25 -4.42
C SER A 194 -7.63 -0.01 -3.73
N ALA A 195 -7.72 -1.18 -4.39
CA ALA A 195 -7.07 -2.41 -3.91
C ALA A 195 -5.55 -2.26 -3.80
N LEU A 196 -4.92 -1.66 -4.81
CA LEU A 196 -3.47 -1.41 -4.83
C LEU A 196 -3.04 -0.49 -3.67
N TYR A 197 -3.83 0.55 -3.38
CA TYR A 197 -3.60 1.43 -2.24
C TYR A 197 -3.79 0.71 -0.89
N LEU A 198 -4.85 -0.07 -0.73
CA LEU A 198 -5.07 -0.87 0.49
C LEU A 198 -3.94 -1.89 0.69
N SER A 199 -3.47 -2.49 -0.40
CA SER A 199 -2.32 -3.39 -0.41
C SER A 199 -1.05 -2.69 0.04
N LEU A 200 -0.79 -1.50 -0.51
CA LEU A 200 0.35 -0.67 -0.16
C LEU A 200 0.28 -0.26 1.31
N PHE A 201 -0.87 0.22 1.81
CA PHE A 201 -1.04 0.66 3.20
C PHE A 201 -0.87 -0.48 4.22
N ARG A 202 -1.27 -1.69 3.83
CA ARG A 202 -1.11 -2.90 4.64
C ARG A 202 0.33 -3.38 4.69
N HIS A 203 0.98 -3.49 3.52
CA HIS A 203 2.34 -4.02 3.37
C HIS A 203 3.11 -3.25 2.30
N PHE A 204 4.23 -2.66 2.71
CA PHE A 204 5.05 -1.84 1.83
C PHE A 204 5.66 -2.66 0.70
N ASP A 205 5.63 -2.10 -0.50
CA ASP A 205 6.31 -2.61 -1.68
C ASP A 205 6.50 -1.44 -2.66
N SER A 206 7.74 -1.19 -3.09
CA SER A 206 8.04 -0.06 -3.97
C SER A 206 7.35 -0.21 -5.34
N LYS A 207 7.15 -1.45 -5.82
CA LYS A 207 6.46 -1.74 -7.08
C LYS A 207 5.02 -1.23 -7.10
N LYS A 208 4.33 -1.26 -5.95
CA LYS A 208 2.96 -0.71 -5.82
C LYS A 208 2.96 0.81 -6.01
N ILE A 209 3.97 1.51 -5.49
CA ILE A 209 4.15 2.96 -5.70
C ILE A 209 4.47 3.25 -7.17
N LEU A 210 5.33 2.45 -7.81
CA LEU A 210 5.66 2.59 -9.22
C LEU A 210 4.42 2.43 -10.12
N LEU A 211 3.56 1.46 -9.84
CA LEU A 211 2.30 1.29 -10.56
C LEU A 211 1.34 2.48 -10.36
N LEU A 212 1.29 3.09 -9.17
CA LEU A 212 0.50 4.31 -8.95
C LEU A 212 1.01 5.48 -9.82
N PHE A 213 2.32 5.60 -10.03
CA PHE A 213 2.85 6.55 -11.01
C PHE A 213 2.41 6.21 -12.43
N ASP A 214 2.41 4.94 -12.83
CA ASP A 214 1.97 4.51 -14.16
C ASP A 214 0.49 4.88 -14.40
N PHE A 215 -0.40 4.56 -13.46
CA PHE A 215 -1.83 4.94 -13.55
C PHE A 215 -2.05 6.45 -13.59
N TYR A 216 -1.23 7.24 -12.87
CA TYR A 216 -1.28 8.70 -12.99
C TYR A 216 -0.88 9.16 -14.40
N GLN A 217 0.14 8.54 -14.99
CA GLN A 217 0.66 8.90 -16.32
C GLN A 217 -0.21 8.41 -17.48
N PHE A 218 -1.07 7.41 -17.29
CA PHE A 218 -2.05 7.03 -18.31
C PHE A 218 -3.08 8.13 -18.60
N LYS A 219 -3.24 9.10 -17.69
CA LYS A 219 -4.10 10.30 -17.84
C LYS A 219 -5.56 9.98 -18.20
N GLU A 220 -6.04 8.78 -17.91
CA GLU A 220 -7.46 8.44 -17.99
C GLU A 220 -8.23 9.15 -16.88
N ASN A 221 -9.27 9.90 -17.25
CA ASN A 221 -10.07 10.67 -16.29
C ASN A 221 -10.64 9.77 -15.19
N GLN A 222 -10.68 10.31 -13.97
CA GLN A 222 -11.04 9.66 -12.70
C GLN A 222 -10.01 8.65 -12.20
N VAL A 223 -9.40 7.88 -13.11
CA VAL A 223 -8.35 6.90 -12.81
C VAL A 223 -7.08 7.60 -12.32
N TRP A 224 -6.59 8.61 -13.05
CA TRP A 224 -5.38 9.33 -12.67
C TRP A 224 -5.55 10.09 -11.34
N GLN A 225 -6.73 10.66 -11.07
CA GLN A 225 -7.00 11.35 -9.80
C GLN A 225 -6.94 10.36 -8.63
N ARG A 226 -7.56 9.19 -8.79
CA ARG A 226 -7.51 8.13 -7.77
C ARG A 226 -6.08 7.67 -7.53
N ALA A 227 -5.31 7.47 -8.60
CA ALA A 227 -3.91 7.08 -8.51
C ALA A 227 -3.05 8.14 -7.81
N LEU A 228 -3.24 9.43 -8.13
CA LEU A 228 -2.50 10.52 -7.53
C LEU A 228 -2.78 10.66 -6.03
N ILE A 229 -4.05 10.54 -5.61
CA ILE A 229 -4.39 10.56 -4.17
C ILE A 229 -3.72 9.39 -3.45
N SER A 230 -3.83 8.18 -3.99
CA SER A 230 -3.18 6.99 -3.44
C SER A 230 -1.66 7.13 -3.37
N LEU A 231 -1.04 7.76 -4.38
CA LEU A 231 0.38 8.03 -4.45
C LEU A 231 0.82 9.01 -3.36
N VAL A 232 0.14 10.16 -3.24
CA VAL A 232 0.46 11.17 -2.22
C VAL A 232 0.33 10.58 -0.82
N LEU A 233 -0.76 9.84 -0.55
CA LEU A 233 -0.96 9.19 0.75
C LEU A 233 0.06 8.09 1.02
N GLY A 234 0.42 7.30 0.01
CA GLY A 234 1.45 6.25 0.15
C GLY A 234 2.83 6.83 0.44
N LEU A 235 3.21 7.89 -0.27
CA LEU A 235 4.47 8.62 -0.02
C LEU A 235 4.49 9.26 1.37
N PHE A 236 3.37 9.83 1.81
CA PHE A 236 3.25 10.40 3.14
C PHE A 236 3.32 9.34 4.25
N TYR A 237 2.62 8.22 4.08
CA TYR A 237 2.58 7.15 5.07
C TYR A 237 3.92 6.43 5.24
N TYR A 238 4.74 6.40 4.19
CA TYR A 238 6.05 5.76 4.17
C TYR A 238 7.24 6.73 4.07
N ASP A 239 7.02 8.00 4.41
CA ASP A 239 7.99 9.10 4.28
C ASP A 239 9.38 8.79 4.88
N THR A 240 9.41 8.10 6.03
CA THR A 240 10.62 7.71 6.76
C THR A 240 11.59 6.84 5.96
N ARG A 241 11.09 6.08 4.98
CA ARG A 241 11.86 5.09 4.22
C ARG A 241 12.01 5.38 2.73
N ILE A 242 11.19 6.25 2.12
CA ILE A 242 11.21 6.52 0.67
C ILE A 242 12.62 6.86 0.15
N LYS A 243 13.44 7.55 0.95
CA LYS A 243 14.81 7.93 0.60
C LYS A 243 15.75 6.74 0.29
N TYR A 244 15.40 5.52 0.69
CA TYR A 244 16.16 4.30 0.43
C TYR A 244 15.72 3.56 -0.85
N TYR A 245 14.76 4.13 -1.60
CA TYR A 245 14.19 3.56 -2.83
C TYR A 245 14.48 4.48 -4.02
N PRO A 246 15.67 4.36 -4.66
CA PRO A 246 16.07 5.24 -5.75
C PRO A 246 15.10 5.22 -6.94
N GLU A 247 14.44 4.10 -7.19
CA GLU A 247 13.43 3.97 -8.25
C GLU A 247 12.24 4.92 -8.06
N ILE A 248 11.80 5.14 -6.81
CA ILE A 248 10.73 6.09 -6.46
C ILE A 248 11.27 7.52 -6.59
N LEU A 249 12.46 7.78 -6.06
CA LEU A 249 13.09 9.10 -6.12
C LEU A 249 13.32 9.55 -7.57
N ASN A 250 13.70 8.63 -8.46
CA ASN A 250 13.91 8.92 -9.88
C ASN A 250 12.59 9.30 -10.57
N ARG A 251 11.48 8.61 -10.28
CA ARG A 251 10.14 9.00 -10.78
C ARG A 251 9.71 10.37 -10.26
N LEU A 252 9.95 10.66 -8.97
CA LEU A 252 9.67 11.98 -8.40
C LEU A 252 10.50 13.08 -9.07
N LYS A 253 11.81 12.84 -9.28
CA LYS A 253 12.71 13.78 -9.98
C LYS A 253 12.26 14.04 -11.40
N ALA A 254 11.85 12.99 -12.13
CA ALA A 254 11.36 13.12 -13.51
C ALA A 254 10.08 13.97 -13.61
N MET A 255 9.33 14.11 -12.53
CA MET A 255 8.12 14.93 -12.44
C MET A 255 8.35 16.32 -11.83
N GLN A 256 9.60 16.67 -11.49
CA GLN A 256 9.92 18.00 -10.97
C GLN A 256 9.65 19.06 -12.05
N GLY A 257 9.01 20.16 -11.64
CA GLY A 257 8.66 21.25 -12.54
C GLY A 257 7.34 21.06 -13.30
N ASP A 258 6.64 19.93 -13.13
CA ASP A 258 5.28 19.77 -13.65
C ASP A 258 4.30 20.64 -12.84
N SER A 259 3.95 21.80 -13.40
CA SER A 259 3.03 22.76 -12.77
C SER A 259 1.62 22.21 -12.54
N GLU A 260 1.16 21.28 -13.40
CA GLU A 260 -0.14 20.63 -13.25
C GLU A 260 -0.10 19.69 -12.04
N LEU A 261 0.95 18.88 -11.94
CA LEU A 261 1.16 17.99 -10.80
C LEU A 261 1.23 18.77 -9.49
N ILE A 262 2.02 19.85 -9.43
CA ILE A 262 2.16 20.69 -8.23
C ILE A 262 0.78 21.19 -7.78
N LYS A 263 0.01 21.78 -8.68
CA LYS A 263 -1.33 22.28 -8.39
C LYS A 263 -2.27 21.17 -7.90
N ASN A 264 -2.21 19.99 -8.51
CA ASN A 264 -3.03 18.85 -8.11
C ASN A 264 -2.65 18.35 -6.71
N VAL A 265 -1.35 18.26 -6.39
CA VAL A 265 -0.87 17.87 -5.06
C VAL A 265 -1.26 18.91 -4.01
N GLU A 266 -1.12 20.20 -4.30
CA GLU A 266 -1.57 21.29 -3.43
C GLU A 266 -3.06 21.18 -3.12
N ASN A 267 -3.88 20.94 -4.15
CA ASN A 267 -5.32 20.74 -3.98
C ASN A 267 -5.62 19.55 -3.06
N ILE A 268 -4.92 18.43 -3.23
CA ILE A 268 -5.07 17.24 -2.36
C ILE A 268 -4.77 17.62 -0.91
N ILE A 269 -3.65 18.29 -0.65
CA ILE A 269 -3.22 18.69 0.70
C ILE A 269 -4.24 19.65 1.32
N ILE A 270 -4.71 20.67 0.58
CA ILE A 270 -5.72 21.61 1.05
C ILE A 270 -7.01 20.89 1.44
N GLN A 271 -7.46 19.92 0.64
CA GLN A 271 -8.69 19.18 0.95
C GLN A 271 -8.52 18.30 2.20
N PHE A 272 -7.34 17.70 2.42
CA PHE A 272 -7.07 16.98 3.66
C PHE A 272 -7.08 17.88 4.90
N ILE A 273 -6.48 19.08 4.80
CA ILE A 273 -6.50 20.07 5.89
C ILE A 273 -7.95 20.48 6.21
N LYS A 274 -8.73 20.85 5.19
CA LYS A 274 -10.15 21.22 5.34
C LYS A 274 -10.97 20.09 5.99
N SER A 275 -10.70 18.85 5.61
CA SER A 275 -11.39 17.67 6.15
C SER A 275 -11.10 17.49 7.64
N LYS A 276 -9.83 17.65 8.05
CA LYS A 276 -9.40 17.57 9.46
C LYS A 276 -9.97 18.71 10.31
N GLU A 277 -10.05 19.92 9.78
CA GLU A 277 -10.68 21.05 10.48
C GLU A 277 -12.18 20.85 10.63
N THR A 278 -12.86 20.33 9.60
CA THR A 278 -14.28 20.00 9.65
C THR A 278 -14.57 18.96 10.73
N GLU A 279 -13.73 17.94 10.88
CA GLU A 279 -13.85 16.94 11.95
C GLU A 279 -13.72 17.57 13.35
N LYS A 280 -12.72 18.45 13.55
CA LYS A 280 -12.55 19.19 14.81
C LYS A 280 -13.77 20.06 15.13
N VAL A 281 -14.29 20.80 14.15
CA VAL A 281 -15.47 21.66 14.31
C VAL A 281 -16.71 20.82 14.62
N THR A 282 -16.92 19.72 13.89
CA THR A 282 -18.05 18.80 14.11
C THR A 282 -18.01 18.19 15.50
N LYS A 283 -16.82 17.77 15.95
CA LYS A 283 -16.61 17.25 17.31
C LYS A 283 -16.96 18.31 18.36
N LYS A 284 -16.46 19.55 18.20
CA LYS A 284 -16.77 20.67 19.09
C LYS A 284 -18.26 20.99 19.15
N ILE A 285 -18.95 21.02 18.01
CA ILE A 285 -20.40 21.24 17.96
C ILE A 285 -21.13 20.15 18.74
N ARG A 286 -20.75 18.89 18.53
CA ARG A 286 -21.42 17.74 19.14
C ARG A 286 -21.17 17.62 20.63
N GLU A 287 -19.94 17.83 21.07
CA GLU A 287 -19.49 17.54 22.43
C GLU A 287 -19.58 18.74 23.37
N GLU A 288 -19.47 19.97 22.85
CA GLU A 288 -19.47 21.19 23.67
C GLU A 288 -20.74 22.01 23.45
N ILE A 289 -21.03 22.38 22.19
CA ILE A 289 -22.08 23.39 21.90
C ILE A 289 -23.49 22.82 22.06
N LEU A 290 -23.80 21.67 21.46
CA LEU A 290 -25.13 21.07 21.53
C LEU A 290 -25.59 20.79 22.98
N PRO A 291 -24.74 20.21 23.86
CA PRO A 291 -25.10 20.03 25.27
C PRO A 291 -25.35 21.35 26.01
N GLU A 292 -24.57 22.40 25.76
CA GLU A 292 -24.80 23.71 26.37
C GLU A 292 -26.12 24.34 25.90
N VAL A 293 -26.41 24.30 24.61
CA VAL A 293 -27.67 24.79 24.04
C VAL A 293 -28.87 24.02 24.61
N MET A 294 -28.76 22.71 24.83
CA MET A 294 -29.81 21.91 25.49
C MET A 294 -30.02 22.32 26.95
N LYS A 295 -28.95 22.57 27.71
CA LYS A 295 -29.04 23.07 29.10
C LYS A 295 -29.64 24.48 29.19
N MET A 296 -29.40 25.33 28.19
CA MET A 296 -30.02 26.65 28.11
C MET A 296 -31.52 26.54 27.81
N LYS A 297 -31.91 25.66 26.88
CA LYS A 297 -33.33 25.42 26.54
C LYS A 297 -34.14 24.76 27.67
N SER A 298 -33.52 24.00 28.56
CA SER A 298 -34.22 23.41 29.71
C SER A 298 -34.39 24.35 30.91
N LYS A 299 -33.84 25.58 30.84
CA LYS A 299 -33.91 26.60 31.89
C LYS A 299 -34.83 27.77 31.54
N VAL A 300 -35.48 27.71 30.38
CA VAL A 300 -36.53 28.62 29.90
C VAL A 300 -37.82 27.83 29.82
#